data_AF-A0A661S9J2-F1
#
_entry.id   AF-A0A661S9J2-F1
#
_cell.length_a   1.000
_cell.length_b   1.000
_cell.length_c   1.000
_cell.angle_alpha   90.00
_cell.angle_beta   90.00
_cell.angle_gamma   90.00
#
_symmetry.space_group_name_H-M   'P 1'
#
loop_
_entity.id
_entity.type
_entity.pdbx_description
1 polymer ?
#
loop_
_entity_poly.entity_id
_entity_poly.type
_entity_poly.pdbx_seq_one_letter_code
_entity_poly.pdbx_strand_id
1 'polypeptide(L)'
;MLWRIFVLAEGNSADNDLRLGVMIDTVEKGLVDAVWRKGGEDVTAGGHRVIWGHFYANPLDVNWGSTENPDIFLKIWFDAGGRVDVNYFHVSVPDIEVYSAFSGNSVYDEKGTTTLDNRYIRHEFRY
;
A
#
# COMPACT_ATOMS: atom_id res chain seq x y z
N MET A 1 5.29 28.98 -11.06
CA MET A 1 5.84 28.11 -9.99
C MET A 1 4.70 27.84 -9.02
N LEU A 2 3.94 26.77 -9.27
CA LEU A 2 2.73 26.43 -8.52
C LEU A 2 3.10 25.31 -7.55
N TRP A 3 2.93 25.58 -6.26
CA TRP A 3 3.06 24.61 -5.18
C TRP A 3 1.95 23.56 -5.37
N ARG A 4 2.29 22.38 -5.88
CA ARG A 4 1.41 21.21 -5.80
C ARG A 4 1.36 20.80 -4.33
N ILE A 5 0.26 21.13 -3.66
CA ILE A 5 -0.11 20.51 -2.39
C ILE A 5 -0.12 19.01 -2.66
N PHE A 6 0.80 18.28 -2.03
CA PHE A 6 0.77 16.81 -2.03
C PHE A 6 -0.56 16.43 -1.38
N VAL A 7 -1.53 16.00 -2.20
CA VAL A 7 -2.67 15.26 -1.70
C VAL A 7 -2.07 13.93 -1.24
N LEU A 8 -1.83 13.85 0.06
CA LEU A 8 -1.37 12.64 0.73
C LEU A 8 -2.49 11.63 0.59
N ALA A 9 -2.17 10.43 0.11
CA ALA A 9 -3.15 9.36 -0.03
C ALA A 9 -3.98 9.22 1.26
N GLU A 10 -5.31 9.22 1.16
CA GLU A 10 -6.17 8.96 2.32
C GLU A 10 -5.80 7.58 2.88
N GLY A 11 -5.14 7.58 4.04
CA GLY A 11 -4.50 6.37 4.57
C GLY A 11 -5.51 5.29 4.88
N ASN A 12 -5.29 4.10 4.31
CA ASN A 12 -6.01 2.90 4.68
C ASN A 12 -5.33 2.27 5.90
N SER A 13 -6.10 1.96 6.94
CA SER A 13 -5.59 1.22 8.11
C SER A 13 -5.70 -0.27 7.85
N ALA A 14 -4.56 -0.96 7.83
CA ALA A 14 -4.52 -2.42 7.86
C ALA A 14 -4.47 -2.97 9.30
N ASP A 15 -3.98 -2.14 10.22
CA ASP A 15 -3.93 -2.38 11.65
C ASP A 15 -3.95 -1.04 12.42
N ASN A 16 -4.18 -1.06 13.74
CA ASN A 16 -4.30 0.14 14.58
C ASN A 16 -3.06 1.05 14.47
N ASP A 17 -1.87 0.46 14.32
CA ASP A 17 -0.60 1.19 14.30
C ASP A 17 0.05 1.29 12.91
N LEU A 18 -0.59 0.72 11.87
CA LEU A 18 -0.06 0.69 10.49
C LEU A 18 -0.99 1.39 9.51
N ARG A 19 -0.48 2.46 8.90
CA ARG A 19 -1.13 3.20 7.80
C ARG A 19 -0.49 2.84 6.47
N LEU A 20 -1.33 2.71 5.44
CA LEU A 20 -0.92 2.38 4.07
C LEU A 20 -1.52 3.40 3.10
N GLY A 21 -0.71 3.85 2.15
CA GLY A 21 -1.15 4.69 1.04
C GLY A 21 -0.65 4.10 -0.28
N VAL A 22 -1.48 4.15 -1.31
CA VAL A 22 -1.11 3.70 -2.65
C VAL A 22 -1.74 4.67 -3.64
N MET A 23 -0.92 5.26 -4.51
CA MET A 23 -1.35 6.21 -5.54
C MET A 23 -0.97 5.70 -6.92
N ILE A 24 -1.95 5.63 -7.81
CA ILE A 24 -1.80 5.10 -9.17
C ILE A 24 -1.67 6.27 -10.14
N ASP A 25 -0.61 6.31 -10.94
CA ASP A 25 -0.44 7.35 -11.97
C ASP A 25 -1.23 7.00 -13.23
N THR A 26 -2.43 7.56 -13.34
CA THR A 26 -3.34 7.33 -14.47
C THR A 26 -3.06 8.33 -15.60
N VAL A 27 -3.24 7.88 -16.84
CA VAL A 27 -3.06 8.76 -18.01
C VAL A 27 -4.09 9.90 -18.02
N GLU A 28 -5.33 9.63 -17.60
CA GLU A 28 -6.46 10.55 -17.79
C GLU A 28 -6.63 11.55 -16.64
N LYS A 29 -6.37 11.12 -15.40
CA LYS A 29 -6.59 11.93 -14.19
C LYS A 29 -5.31 12.24 -13.43
N GLY A 30 -4.17 11.70 -13.85
CA GLY A 30 -2.93 11.71 -13.07
C GLY A 30 -3.05 10.79 -11.87
N LEU A 31 -2.44 11.18 -10.75
CA LEU A 31 -2.45 10.39 -9.52
C LEU A 31 -3.86 10.26 -8.93
N VAL A 32 -4.28 9.02 -8.66
CA VAL A 32 -5.53 8.70 -7.94
C VAL A 32 -5.25 7.74 -6.78
N ASP A 33 -6.07 7.82 -5.73
CA ASP A 33 -5.98 6.91 -4.59
C ASP A 33 -6.45 5.50 -4.95
N ALA A 34 -5.67 4.50 -4.53
CA ALA A 34 -6.10 3.11 -4.59
C ALA A 34 -6.82 2.71 -3.29
N VAL A 35 -7.74 1.76 -3.41
CA VAL A 35 -8.58 1.31 -2.31
C VAL A 35 -8.04 0.01 -1.75
N TRP A 36 -7.87 -0.06 -0.42
CA TRP A 36 -7.44 -1.28 0.27
C TRP A 36 -8.56 -2.32 0.39
N ARG A 37 -8.24 -3.57 0.10
CA ARG A 37 -9.06 -4.73 0.40
C ARG A 37 -8.25 -5.77 1.15
N LYS A 38 -8.56 -5.94 2.44
CA LYS A 38 -8.03 -7.06 3.23
C LYS A 38 -8.54 -8.39 2.67
N GLY A 39 -7.61 -9.31 2.44
CA GLY A 39 -7.90 -10.68 2.03
C GLY A 39 -7.96 -11.64 3.21
N GLY A 40 -6.98 -11.58 4.11
CA GLY A 40 -6.93 -12.45 5.27
C GLY A 40 -5.87 -12.07 6.28
N GLU A 41 -5.90 -12.76 7.41
CA GLU A 41 -4.96 -12.58 8.52
C GLU A 41 -4.82 -13.90 9.28
N ASP A 42 -3.61 -14.20 9.75
CA ASP A 42 -3.36 -15.35 10.62
C ASP A 42 -2.15 -15.14 11.54
N VAL A 43 -2.02 -15.99 12.56
CA VAL A 43 -0.88 -16.05 13.47
C VAL A 43 -0.18 -17.40 13.33
N THR A 44 1.09 -17.37 13.00
CA THR A 44 1.93 -18.57 12.88
C THR A 44 2.25 -19.18 14.24
N ALA A 45 2.63 -20.46 14.27
CA ALA A 45 3.11 -21.12 15.49
C ALA A 45 4.35 -20.44 16.13
N GLY A 46 5.12 -19.67 15.34
CA GLY A 46 6.25 -18.88 15.81
C GLY A 46 5.86 -17.54 16.44
N GLY A 47 4.58 -17.23 16.58
CA GLY A 47 4.09 -15.97 17.15
C GLY A 47 4.09 -14.79 16.17
N HIS A 48 4.40 -15.02 14.89
CA HIS A 48 4.31 -13.99 13.86
C HIS A 48 2.87 -13.78 13.44
N ARG A 49 2.47 -12.53 13.24
CA ARG A 49 1.16 -12.17 12.69
C ARG A 49 1.32 -11.73 11.24
N VAL A 50 0.47 -12.25 10.36
CA VAL A 50 0.53 -11.98 8.93
C VAL A 50 -0.81 -11.44 8.47
N ILE A 51 -0.79 -10.33 7.75
CA ILE A 51 -1.98 -9.76 7.09
C ILE A 51 -1.69 -9.70 5.59
N TRP A 52 -2.67 -10.02 4.76
CA TRP A 52 -2.54 -9.86 3.31
C TRP A 52 -3.82 -9.29 2.70
N GLY A 53 -3.68 -8.75 1.50
CA GLY A 53 -4.77 -8.19 0.71
C GLY A 53 -4.24 -7.54 -0.54
N HIS A 54 -5.01 -6.61 -1.10
CA HIS A 54 -4.62 -5.90 -2.31
C HIS A 54 -5.20 -4.48 -2.36
N PHE A 55 -4.55 -3.64 -3.14
CA PHE A 55 -5.06 -2.37 -3.58
C PHE A 55 -5.56 -2.47 -5.02
N TYR A 56 -6.63 -1.75 -5.30
CA TYR A 56 -7.23 -1.64 -6.64
C TYR A 56 -7.65 -0.20 -6.90
N ALA A 57 -7.64 0.22 -8.14
CA ALA A 57 -8.16 1.53 -8.52
C ALA A 57 -9.68 1.62 -8.27
N ASN A 58 -10.12 2.76 -7.74
CA ASN A 58 -11.54 3.00 -7.50
C ASN A 58 -12.31 3.12 -8.83
N PRO A 59 -13.40 2.35 -9.05
CA PRO A 59 -14.22 2.46 -10.27
C PRO A 59 -14.87 3.84 -10.49
N LEU A 60 -14.95 4.68 -9.44
CA LEU A 60 -15.40 6.07 -9.57
C LEU A 60 -14.31 6.98 -10.16
N ASP A 61 -13.05 6.59 -10.03
CA ASP A 61 -11.90 7.33 -10.52
C ASP A 61 -11.48 6.87 -11.92
N VAL A 62 -11.57 5.58 -12.22
CA VAL A 62 -11.21 5.02 -13.54
C VAL A 62 -12.19 3.93 -13.98
N ASN A 63 -12.39 3.75 -15.29
CA ASN A 63 -13.40 2.81 -15.83
C ASN A 63 -13.01 1.33 -15.71
N TRP A 64 -11.74 1.03 -15.43
CA TRP A 64 -11.18 -0.31 -15.32
C TRP A 64 -10.94 -0.75 -13.86
N GLY A 65 -11.19 0.15 -12.91
CA GLY A 65 -11.02 -0.12 -11.48
C GLY A 65 -12.01 -1.16 -10.98
N SER A 66 -11.53 -2.15 -10.22
CA SER A 66 -12.37 -3.24 -9.70
C SER A 66 -11.66 -3.97 -8.56
N THR A 67 -12.41 -4.41 -7.54
CA THR A 67 -11.85 -5.29 -6.49
C THR A 67 -11.28 -6.59 -7.05
N GLU A 68 -11.77 -7.03 -8.21
CA GLU A 68 -11.31 -8.25 -8.91
C GLU A 68 -10.22 -7.97 -9.95
N ASN A 69 -9.75 -6.73 -10.06
CA ASN A 69 -8.64 -6.31 -10.93
C ASN A 69 -7.60 -5.54 -10.09
N PRO A 70 -6.81 -6.23 -9.26
CA PRO A 70 -5.88 -5.60 -8.34
C PRO A 70 -4.71 -4.93 -9.07
N ASP A 71 -4.20 -3.86 -8.47
CA ASP A 71 -3.02 -3.13 -8.96
C ASP A 71 -1.76 -3.45 -8.16
N ILE A 72 -1.91 -3.62 -6.84
CA ILE A 72 -0.86 -4.03 -5.91
C ILE A 72 -1.39 -5.13 -4.99
N PHE A 73 -0.68 -6.26 -4.89
CA PHE A 73 -0.86 -7.16 -3.75
C PHE A 73 0.02 -6.72 -2.58
N LEU A 74 -0.47 -6.93 -1.37
CA LEU A 74 0.22 -6.56 -0.14
C LEU A 74 0.36 -7.76 0.79
N LYS A 75 1.56 -7.91 1.37
CA LYS A 75 1.80 -8.79 2.52
C LYS A 75 2.46 -7.99 3.64
N ILE A 76 1.82 -8.00 4.80
CA ILE A 76 2.31 -7.40 6.03
C ILE A 76 2.72 -8.52 6.97
N TRP A 77 3.94 -8.45 7.49
CA TRP A 77 4.47 -9.43 8.42
C TRP A 77 4.95 -8.74 9.69
N PHE A 78 4.27 -9.01 10.79
CA PHE A 78 4.69 -8.63 12.13
C PHE A 78 5.46 -9.82 12.70
N ASP A 79 6.78 -9.70 12.78
CA ASP A 79 7.59 -10.75 13.38
C ASP A 79 7.48 -10.73 14.92
N ALA A 80 7.84 -11.84 15.56
CA ALA A 80 7.69 -11.99 17.00
C ALA A 80 8.77 -11.23 17.78
N GLY A 81 9.75 -10.65 17.09
CA GLY A 81 10.86 -9.88 17.61
C GLY A 81 10.70 -8.37 17.44
N GLY A 82 9.52 -7.90 17.02
CA GLY A 82 9.20 -6.47 16.90
C GLY A 82 9.56 -5.83 15.55
N ARG A 83 9.85 -6.61 14.49
CA ARG A 83 9.95 -6.06 13.12
C ARG A 83 8.60 -6.10 12.42
N VAL A 84 8.30 -5.08 11.62
CA VAL A 84 7.20 -5.08 10.65
C VAL A 84 7.75 -4.97 9.25
N ASP A 85 7.35 -5.88 8.37
CA ASP A 85 7.65 -5.83 6.94
C ASP A 85 6.37 -5.59 6.15
N VAL A 86 6.33 -4.49 5.40
CA VAL A 86 5.25 -4.19 4.45
C VAL A 86 5.76 -4.42 3.05
N ASN A 87 5.20 -5.43 2.37
CA ASN A 87 5.66 -5.91 1.08
C ASN A 87 4.61 -5.60 0.02
N TYR A 88 4.97 -4.80 -0.98
CA TYR A 88 4.14 -4.42 -2.11
C TYR A 88 4.58 -5.20 -3.35
N PHE A 89 3.61 -5.82 -4.03
CA PHE A 89 3.84 -6.60 -5.26
C PHE A 89 2.97 -6.04 -6.39
N HIS A 90 3.61 -5.45 -7.39
CA HIS A 90 2.96 -4.78 -8.50
C HIS A 90 2.46 -5.76 -9.57
N VAL A 91 1.20 -5.60 -9.95
CA VAL A 91 0.53 -6.48 -10.93
C VAL A 91 -0.13 -5.75 -12.10
N SER A 92 -0.17 -4.41 -12.09
CA SER A 92 -0.79 -3.60 -13.15
C SER A 92 0.22 -3.06 -14.18
N VAL A 93 -0.21 -2.09 -14.98
CA VAL A 93 0.57 -1.34 -15.99
C VAL A 93 1.09 0.02 -15.52
N PRO A 94 0.29 0.90 -14.90
CA PRO A 94 0.74 2.25 -14.54
C PRO A 94 1.80 2.20 -13.45
N ASP A 95 2.63 3.24 -13.37
CA ASP A 95 3.52 3.41 -12.22
C ASP A 95 2.69 3.71 -10.97
N ILE A 96 3.12 3.15 -9.84
CA ILE A 96 2.36 3.22 -8.59
C ILE A 96 3.29 3.61 -7.46
N GLU A 97 2.95 4.71 -6.79
CA GLU A 97 3.61 5.15 -5.57
C GLU A 97 3.00 4.43 -4.37
N VAL A 98 3.84 3.88 -3.51
CA VAL A 98 3.44 3.15 -2.30
C VAL A 98 4.00 3.83 -1.07
N TYR A 99 3.22 3.85 -0.01
CA TYR A 99 3.51 4.56 1.22
C TYR A 99 3.11 3.71 2.44
N SER A 100 3.91 3.76 3.50
CA SER A 100 3.49 3.25 4.81
C SER A 100 4.05 4.05 5.96
N ALA A 101 3.31 4.08 7.06
CA ALA A 101 3.72 4.64 8.34
C ALA A 101 3.42 3.66 9.45
N PHE A 102 4.34 3.53 10.40
CA PHE A 102 4.18 2.67 11.57
C PHE A 102 4.40 3.50 12.84
N SER A 103 3.50 3.35 13.83
CA SER A 103 3.28 4.25 14.97
C SER A 103 2.52 5.53 14.60
N GLY A 104 1.34 5.73 15.20
CA GLY A 104 0.26 6.63 14.73
C GLY A 104 0.54 8.14 14.62
N ASN A 105 1.79 8.59 14.76
CA ASN A 105 2.18 10.00 14.79
C ASN A 105 2.76 10.54 13.47
N SER A 106 3.04 9.70 12.47
CA SER A 106 3.52 10.14 11.15
C SER A 106 2.44 10.09 10.06
N VAL A 107 2.64 10.89 9.01
CA VAL A 107 1.76 10.91 7.83
C VAL A 107 2.06 9.68 6.96
N TYR A 108 3.33 9.48 6.57
CA TYR A 108 3.94 8.29 5.99
C TYR A 108 5.45 8.35 6.27
N ASP A 109 6.05 7.25 6.72
CA ASP A 109 7.49 7.19 7.04
C ASP A 109 8.33 6.69 5.86
N GLU A 110 7.77 5.75 5.10
CA GLU A 110 8.44 5.10 3.97
C GLU A 110 7.64 5.33 2.67
N LYS A 111 8.37 5.51 1.57
CA LYS A 111 7.84 5.68 0.20
C LYS A 111 8.65 4.85 -0.79
N GLY A 112 7.96 4.26 -1.77
CA GLY A 112 8.57 3.70 -2.97
C GLY A 112 7.74 3.93 -4.23
N THR A 113 8.32 3.63 -5.39
CA THR A 113 7.60 3.59 -6.66
C THR A 113 7.80 2.22 -7.29
N THR A 114 6.70 1.54 -7.54
CA THR A 114 6.67 0.28 -8.29
C THR A 114 6.37 0.56 -9.75
N THR A 115 7.03 -0.19 -10.62
CA THR A 115 6.89 -0.12 -12.08
C THR A 115 6.87 -1.54 -12.66
N LEU A 116 6.66 -1.68 -13.98
CA LEU A 116 6.77 -2.98 -14.65
C LEU A 116 8.16 -3.63 -14.52
N ASP A 117 9.21 -2.81 -14.41
CA ASP A 117 10.60 -3.24 -14.25
C ASP A 117 11.00 -3.41 -12.77
N ASN A 118 10.28 -2.75 -11.86
CA ASN A 118 10.49 -2.83 -10.42
C ASN A 118 9.18 -3.16 -9.69
N ARG A 119 8.85 -4.45 -9.65
CA ARG A 119 7.54 -4.92 -9.15
C ARG A 119 7.49 -5.18 -7.65
N TYR A 120 8.58 -5.01 -6.93
CA TYR A 120 8.65 -5.33 -5.50
C TYR A 120 9.26 -4.18 -4.71
N ILE A 121 8.51 -3.71 -3.71
CA ILE A 121 8.98 -2.74 -2.73
C ILE A 121 8.73 -3.32 -1.34
N ARG A 122 9.71 -3.14 -0.44
CA ARG A 122 9.61 -3.50 0.97
C ARG A 122 9.87 -2.28 1.83
N HIS A 123 8.95 -1.98 2.73
CA HIS A 123 9.17 -1.05 3.83
C HIS A 123 9.36 -1.86 5.12
N GLU A 124 10.33 -1.48 5.95
CA GLU A 124 10.68 -2.19 7.19
C GLU A 124 10.61 -1.22 8.39
N PHE A 125 9.94 -1.65 9.46
CA PHE A 125 9.80 -0.90 10.70
C PHE A 125 10.19 -1.74 11.93
N ARG A 126 10.37 -1.07 13.07
CA ARG A 126 10.59 -1.71 14.38
C ARG A 126 9.72 -1.10 15.48
N TYR A 127 9.32 -1.92 16.45
CA TYR A 127 8.60 -1.52 17.67
C TYR A 127 8.97 -2.33 18.91
#